data_AF-A0A0N4W326-F1
#
_entry.id   AF-A0A0N4W326-F1
#
_cell.length_a   1.000
_cell.length_b   1.000
_cell.length_c   1.000
_cell.angle_alpha   90.00
_cell.angle_beta   90.00
_cell.angle_gamma   90.00
#
_symmetry.space_group_name_H-M   'P 1'
#
loop_
_entity.id
_entity.type
_entity.pdbx_description
1 polymer ?
#
loop_
_entity_poly.entity_id
_entity_poly.type
_entity_poly.pdbx_seq_one_letter_code
_entity_poly.pdbx_strand_id
1 'polypeptide(L)'
;MEAADKSLLRTLNTKAAGTVAIFDKGDYYACYGDDAVLLATEVFMSDVCLKTVTIKGKHQESFARVVFVNELLLFSRFVLGSEVLQYLTMNYGQYQRTVRELLMFMRYRIELYGLESDQWTIKAKVRLS
;
A
#
# COMPACT_ATOMS: atom_id res chain seq x y z
N MET A 1 -14.17 -10.37 4.20
CA MET A 1 -12.88 -10.70 3.52
C MET A 1 -12.81 -10.19 2.08
N GLU A 2 -13.64 -10.66 1.13
CA GLU A 2 -13.57 -10.18 -0.27
C GLU A 2 -13.92 -8.67 -0.43
N ALA A 3 -14.80 -8.14 0.41
CA ALA A 3 -15.12 -6.71 0.42
C ALA A 3 -13.96 -5.85 0.97
N ALA A 4 -13.28 -6.33 2.01
CA ALA A 4 -12.11 -5.67 2.59
C ALA A 4 -10.91 -5.69 1.63
N ASP A 5 -10.74 -6.78 0.88
CA ASP A 5 -9.73 -6.93 -0.17
C ASP A 5 -9.95 -5.94 -1.32
N LYS A 6 -11.20 -5.83 -1.82
CA LYS A 6 -11.57 -4.83 -2.83
C LYS A 6 -11.36 -3.40 -2.33
N SER A 7 -11.70 -3.15 -1.07
CA SER A 7 -11.51 -1.84 -0.43
C SER A 7 -10.02 -1.50 -0.31
N LEU A 8 -9.18 -2.47 0.05
CA LEU A 8 -7.72 -2.34 0.14
C LEU A 8 -7.12 -1.96 -1.22
N LEU A 9 -7.44 -2.73 -2.27
CA LEU A 9 -6.95 -2.43 -3.63
C LEU A 9 -7.41 -1.05 -4.11
N ARG A 10 -8.65 -0.66 -3.81
CA ARG A 10 -9.15 0.68 -4.14
C ARG A 10 -8.33 1.76 -3.44
N THR A 11 -8.06 1.60 -2.15
CA THR A 11 -7.26 2.55 -1.36
C THR A 11 -5.85 2.69 -1.93
N LEU A 12 -5.17 1.57 -2.20
CA LEU A 12 -3.82 1.58 -2.74
C LEU A 12 -3.74 2.27 -4.11
N ASN A 13 -4.74 2.07 -4.97
CA ASN A 13 -4.80 2.68 -6.30
C ASN A 13 -5.24 4.16 -6.32
N THR A 14 -5.82 4.67 -5.23
CA THR A 14 -6.36 6.05 -5.17
C THR A 14 -5.60 6.99 -4.25
N LYS A 15 -4.68 6.47 -3.43
CA LYS A 15 -3.84 7.29 -2.54
C LYS A 15 -2.98 8.26 -3.36
N ALA A 16 -2.76 9.45 -2.81
CA ALA A 16 -1.95 10.48 -3.47
C ALA A 16 -0.46 10.09 -3.48
N ALA A 17 0.26 10.44 -4.55
CA ALA A 17 1.72 10.25 -4.62
C ALA A 17 2.44 10.92 -3.43
N GLY A 18 3.52 10.32 -2.92
CA GLY A 18 4.20 10.81 -1.71
C GLY A 18 3.35 10.66 -0.42
N THR A 19 2.42 9.72 -0.41
CA THR A 19 1.62 9.34 0.76
C THR A 19 1.79 7.85 1.02
N VAL A 20 2.15 7.51 2.25
CA VAL A 20 2.24 6.13 2.74
C VAL A 20 0.92 5.76 3.41
N ALA A 21 0.29 4.68 2.94
CA ALA A 21 -0.90 4.12 3.55
C ALA A 21 -0.53 3.04 4.57
N ILE A 22 -0.90 3.26 5.84
CA ILE A 22 -0.71 2.31 6.93
C ILE A 22 -2.08 1.79 7.36
N PHE A 23 -2.22 0.48 7.51
CA PHE A 23 -3.48 -0.19 7.84
C PHE A 23 -3.42 -0.74 9.26
N ASP A 24 -4.27 -0.21 10.13
CA ASP A 24 -4.49 -0.69 11.49
C ASP A 24 -5.30 -2.00 11.47
N LYS A 25 -4.70 -3.09 11.93
CA LYS A 25 -5.29 -4.43 12.00
C LYS A 25 -5.76 -4.78 13.43
N GLY A 26 -5.74 -3.83 14.36
CA GLY A 26 -6.02 -4.04 15.78
C GLY A 26 -4.76 -4.39 16.57
N ASP A 27 -4.20 -5.57 16.34
CA ASP A 27 -3.03 -6.06 17.09
C ASP A 27 -1.69 -5.64 16.47
N TYR A 28 -1.71 -5.25 15.20
CA TYR A 28 -0.53 -4.85 14.43
C TYR A 28 -0.92 -3.88 13.32
N TYR A 29 0.08 -3.33 12.65
CA TYR A 29 -0.06 -2.44 11.50
C TYR A 29 0.49 -3.12 10.26
N ALA A 30 -0.05 -2.81 9.09
CA ALA A 30 0.44 -3.35 7.83
C ALA A 30 0.58 -2.26 6.77
N CYS A 31 1.55 -2.45 5.86
CA CYS A 31 1.69 -1.68 4.62
C CYS A 31 1.73 -2.67 3.45
N TYR A 32 1.30 -2.24 2.26
CA TYR A 32 1.15 -3.08 1.08
C TYR A 32 1.74 -2.41 -0.17
N GLY A 33 2.11 -3.23 -1.16
CA GLY A 33 2.64 -2.78 -2.44
C GLY A 33 3.88 -1.91 -2.30
N ASP A 34 3.93 -0.82 -3.06
CA ASP A 34 5.07 0.11 -3.07
C ASP A 34 5.39 0.70 -1.69
N ASP A 35 4.38 0.92 -0.85
CA ASP A 35 4.58 1.42 0.52
C ASP A 35 5.31 0.39 1.38
N ALA A 36 5.04 -0.90 1.15
CA ALA A 36 5.75 -1.95 1.86
C ALA A 36 7.23 -2.01 1.45
N VAL A 37 7.50 -1.94 0.14
CA VAL A 37 8.86 -1.96 -0.40
C VAL A 37 9.66 -0.73 0.03
N LEU A 38 9.04 0.44 0.04
CA LEU A 38 9.63 1.68 0.55
C LEU A 38 10.08 1.50 1.99
N LEU A 39 9.19 1.05 2.87
CA LEU A 39 9.53 0.86 4.27
C LEU A 39 10.60 -0.20 4.48
N ALA A 40 10.50 -1.33 3.78
CA ALA A 40 11.51 -2.38 3.84
C ALA A 40 12.91 -1.85 3.50
N THR A 41 13.02 -1.07 2.43
CA THR A 41 14.30 -0.54 1.94
C THR A 41 14.81 0.63 2.80
N GLU A 42 13.95 1.60 3.08
CA GLU A 42 14.38 2.90 3.62
C GLU A 42 14.30 2.97 5.16
N VAL A 43 13.40 2.22 5.78
CA VAL A 43 13.18 2.25 7.24
C VAL A 43 13.76 1.01 7.92
N PHE A 44 13.47 -0.17 7.39
CA PHE A 44 13.95 -1.44 7.94
C PHE A 44 15.31 -1.86 7.38
N MET A 45 15.75 -1.24 6.28
CA MET A 45 17.00 -1.55 5.58
C MET A 45 17.16 -3.05 5.27
N SER A 46 16.04 -3.74 5.01
CA SER A 46 15.98 -5.17 4.76
C SER A 46 14.68 -5.59 4.06
N ASP A 47 14.80 -6.39 3.01
CA ASP A 47 13.69 -7.02 2.28
C ASP A 47 13.17 -8.30 2.96
N VAL A 48 13.89 -8.85 3.94
CA VAL A 48 13.53 -10.08 4.68
C VAL A 48 12.18 -9.93 5.42
N CYS A 49 11.77 -8.69 5.73
CA CYS A 49 10.50 -8.41 6.37
C CYS A 49 9.29 -8.43 5.41
N LEU A 50 9.53 -8.45 4.10
CA LEU A 50 8.48 -8.49 3.09
C LEU A 50 7.90 -9.90 2.96
N LYS A 51 6.57 -9.95 2.93
CA LYS A 51 5.78 -11.15 2.69
C LYS A 51 4.93 -10.92 1.45
N THR A 52 4.42 -12.00 0.86
CA THR A 52 3.53 -11.94 -0.31
C THR A 52 2.12 -12.34 0.08
N VAL A 53 1.12 -11.61 -0.43
CA VAL A 53 -0.29 -11.93 -0.28
C VAL A 53 -0.98 -11.89 -1.65
N THR A 54 -1.84 -12.87 -1.90
CA THR A 54 -2.68 -12.90 -3.10
C THR A 54 -4.05 -12.36 -2.75
N ILE A 55 -4.39 -11.20 -3.32
CA ILE A 55 -5.68 -10.54 -3.12
C ILE A 55 -6.56 -10.81 -4.32
N LYS A 56 -7.76 -11.34 -4.11
CA LYS A 56 -8.71 -11.58 -5.21
C LYS A 56 -9.27 -10.23 -5.69
N GLY A 57 -8.75 -9.76 -6.83
CA GLY A 57 -9.28 -8.62 -7.56
C GLY A 57 -10.59 -8.97 -8.28
N LYS A 58 -11.30 -7.98 -8.82
CA LYS A 58 -12.44 -8.27 -9.70
C LYS A 58 -11.97 -9.03 -10.95
N HIS A 59 -12.76 -9.98 -11.42
CA HIS A 59 -12.79 -10.30 -12.85
C HIS A 59 -13.24 -9.02 -13.59
N GLN A 60 -12.29 -8.22 -14.06
CA GLN A 60 -12.53 -7.20 -15.07
C GLN A 60 -11.81 -7.66 -16.33
N GLU A 61 -12.48 -7.60 -17.47
CA GLU A 61 -11.85 -7.82 -18.76
C GLU A 61 -10.63 -6.90 -18.88
N SER A 62 -9.47 -7.51 -19.08
CA SER A 62 -8.21 -6.80 -19.26
C SER A 62 -8.25 -6.02 -20.56
N PHE A 63 -8.48 -4.71 -20.50
CA PHE A 63 -8.14 -3.81 -21.59
C PHE A 63 -6.72 -3.32 -21.37
N ALA A 64 -5.78 -3.73 -22.23
CA ALA A 64 -4.44 -3.16 -22.25
C ALA A 64 -4.55 -1.66 -22.54
N ARG A 65 -4.17 -0.79 -21.60
CA ARG A 65 -4.00 0.63 -21.89
C ARG A 65 -2.62 0.81 -22.51
N VAL A 66 -2.60 1.13 -23.81
CA VAL A 66 -1.37 1.54 -24.50
C VAL A 66 -0.95 2.89 -23.96
N VAL A 67 0.22 2.97 -23.32
CA VAL A 67 0.82 4.23 -22.87
C VAL A 67 2.07 4.47 -23.72
N PHE A 68 2.11 5.61 -24.40
CA PHE A 68 3.28 6.07 -25.13
C PHE A 68 4.20 6.83 -24.16
N VAL A 69 5.46 6.41 -24.05
CA VAL A 69 6.52 7.17 -23.39
C VAL A 69 7.68 7.27 -24.36
N ASN A 70 8.00 8.49 -24.82
CA ASN A 70 9.11 8.76 -25.76
C ASN A 70 9.12 7.82 -26.98
N GLU A 71 7.98 7.71 -27.67
CA GLU A 71 7.76 6.86 -28.85
C GLU A 71 7.90 5.34 -28.64
N LEU A 72 8.24 4.89 -27.42
CA LEU A 72 8.27 3.47 -27.08
C LEU A 72 6.89 3.00 -26.62
N LEU A 73 6.42 1.93 -27.26
CA LEU A 73 5.23 1.20 -26.85
C LEU A 73 5.54 0.42 -25.56
N LEU A 74 5.03 0.88 -24.43
CA LEU A 74 5.11 0.14 -23.17
C LEU A 74 3.79 -0.63 -22.96
N PHE A 75 3.87 -1.96 -23.00
CA PHE A 75 2.76 -2.82 -22.58
C PHE A 75 2.76 -2.93 -21.05
N SER A 76 1.85 -2.24 -20.38
CA SER A 76 1.53 -2.55 -18.98
C SER A 76 0.63 -3.79 -18.94
N ARG A 77 1.14 -4.90 -18.38
CA ARG A 77 0.42 -6.17 -18.27
C ARG A 77 -0.64 -6.05 -17.17
N PHE A 78 -1.92 -6.21 -17.52
CA PHE A 78 -3.03 -6.34 -16.57
C PHE A 78 -3.30 -7.84 -16.30
N VAL A 79 -3.29 -8.25 -15.03
CA VAL A 79 -3.47 -9.66 -14.62
C VAL A 79 -4.93 -9.94 -14.27
N LEU A 80 -5.48 -11.02 -14.84
CA LEU A 80 -6.83 -11.51 -14.56
C LEU A 80 -6.89 -12.21 -13.18
N GLY A 81 -7.86 -11.81 -12.35
CA GLY A 81 -8.45 -12.63 -11.27
C GLY A 81 -7.84 -12.51 -9.86
N SER A 82 -6.56 -12.15 -9.73
CA SER A 82 -5.93 -11.91 -8.43
C SER A 82 -4.67 -11.07 -8.56
N GLU A 83 -4.48 -10.13 -7.64
CA GLU A 83 -3.29 -9.29 -7.55
C GLU A 83 -2.36 -9.85 -6.47
N VAL A 84 -1.09 -10.04 -6.83
CA VAL A 84 -0.06 -10.49 -5.90
C VAL A 84 0.64 -9.26 -5.37
N LEU A 85 0.51 -8.98 -4.06
CA LEU A 85 1.10 -7.82 -3.41
C LEU A 85 2.16 -8.25 -2.41
N GLN A 86 3.23 -7.46 -2.34
CA GLN A 86 4.12 -7.49 -1.19
C GLN A 86 3.48 -6.72 -0.03
N TYR A 87 3.75 -7.15 1.20
CA TYR A 87 3.31 -6.47 2.40
C TYR A 87 4.30 -6.68 3.53
N LEU A 88 4.30 -5.77 4.49
CA LEU A 88 5.02 -5.94 5.75
C LEU A 88 4.09 -5.66 6.92
N THR A 89 4.42 -6.26 8.07
CA THR A 89 3.68 -6.09 9.32
C THR A 89 4.58 -5.43 10.35
N MET A 90 4.02 -4.51 11.14
CA MET A 90 4.70 -3.78 12.18
C MET A 90 3.95 -3.94 13.49
N ASN A 91 4.65 -4.25 14.57
CA ASN A 91 4.09 -4.06 15.92
C ASN A 91 4.01 -2.55 16.25
N TYR A 92 3.45 -2.22 17.41
CA TYR A 92 3.27 -0.83 17.82
C TYR A 92 4.58 -0.02 17.88
N GLY A 93 5.65 -0.59 18.43
CA GLY A 93 6.95 0.10 18.52
C GLY A 93 7.59 0.35 17.15
N GLN A 94 7.51 -0.64 16.25
CA GLN A 94 7.95 -0.52 14.86
C GLN A 94 7.13 0.55 14.12
N TYR A 95 5.81 0.53 14.28
CA TYR A 95 4.91 1.53 13.71
C TYR A 95 5.27 2.95 14.16
N GLN A 96 5.48 3.17 15.46
CA GLN A 96 5.85 4.49 15.98
C GLN A 96 7.17 4.98 15.40
N ARG A 97 8.17 4.09 15.28
CA ARG A 97 9.45 4.41 14.65
C ARG A 97 9.26 4.77 13.17
N THR A 98 8.51 3.96 12.43
CA THR A 98 8.22 4.20 11.01
C THR A 98 7.52 5.53 10.79
N VAL A 99 6.48 5.86 11.58
CA VAL A 99 5.79 7.14 11.50
C VAL A 99 6.75 8.31 11.73
N ARG A 100 7.62 8.20 12.73
CA ARG A 100 8.65 9.20 13.00
C ARG A 100 9.59 9.37 11.82
N GLU A 101 10.09 8.28 11.25
CA GLU A 101 11.05 8.33 10.14
C GLU A 101 10.44 8.92 8.87
N LEU A 102 9.25 8.45 8.50
CA LEU A 102 8.49 8.93 7.35
C LEU A 102 8.20 10.44 7.42
N LEU A 103 7.76 10.93 8.59
CA LEU A 103 7.44 12.34 8.76
C LEU A 103 8.69 13.20 8.83
N MET A 104 9.64 12.86 9.71
CA MET A 104 10.75 13.76 10.06
C MET A 104 11.88 13.77 9.03
N PHE A 105 12.23 12.61 8.46
CA PHE A 105 13.39 12.50 7.58
C PHE A 105 12.99 12.43 6.10
N MET A 106 11.94 11.66 5.80
CA MET A 106 11.55 11.42 4.40
C MET A 106 10.49 12.41 3.88
N ARG A 107 9.88 13.21 4.78
CA ARG A 107 8.82 14.20 4.46
C ARG A 107 7.62 13.61 3.72
N TYR A 108 7.30 12.35 3.99
CA TYR A 108 6.10 11.72 3.46
C TYR A 108 4.85 12.17 4.20
N ARG A 109 3.71 12.11 3.50
CA ARG A 109 2.39 12.14 4.14
C ARG A 109 2.03 10.74 4.60
N ILE A 110 1.28 10.62 5.69
CA ILE A 110 0.80 9.34 6.21
C ILE A 110 -0.72 9.37 6.25
N GLU A 111 -1.33 8.31 5.73
CA GLU A 111 -2.75 8.01 5.91
C GLU A 111 -2.87 6.73 6.72
N LEU A 112 -3.50 6.83 7.89
CA LEU A 112 -3.83 5.68 8.74
C LEU A 112 -5.25 5.23 8.41
N TYR A 113 -5.38 3.99 7.97
CA TYR A 113 -6.65 3.34 7.66
C TYR A 113 -7.05 2.37 8.76
N GLY A 114 -8.34 2.32 9.09
CA GLY A 114 -8.93 1.27 9.91
C GLY A 114 -10.01 0.52 9.17
N LEU A 115 -10.29 -0.71 9.57
CA LEU A 115 -11.35 -1.51 8.98
C LEU A 115 -12.68 -1.24 9.70
N GLU A 116 -13.66 -0.73 8.97
CA GLU A 116 -15.02 -0.48 9.44
C GLU A 116 -16.00 -1.12 8.47
N SER A 117 -16.84 -2.04 8.94
CA SER A 117 -17.84 -2.74 8.10
C SER A 117 -17.26 -3.32 6.80
N ASP A 118 -16.12 -4.03 6.90
CA ASP A 118 -15.37 -4.58 5.75
C ASP A 118 -14.85 -3.52 4.75
N GLN A 119 -14.76 -2.24 5.13
CA GLN A 119 -14.18 -1.17 4.31
C GLN A 119 -13.02 -0.48 5.03
N TRP A 120 -11.95 -0.21 4.29
CA TRP A 120 -10.83 0.57 4.81
C TRP A 120 -11.16 2.05 4.77
N THR A 121 -11.37 2.65 5.93
CA THR A 121 -11.68 4.07 6.09
C THR A 121 -10.51 4.80 6.72
N ILE A 122 -10.34 6.08 6.39
CA ILE A 122 -9.25 6.89 6.91
C ILE A 122 -9.57 7.29 8.35
N LYS A 123 -8.73 6.84 9.29
CA LYS A 123 -8.76 7.25 10.70
C LYS A 123 -7.99 8.54 10.94
N ALA A 124 -6.87 8.73 10.24
CA ALA A 124 -6.05 9.93 10.37
C ALA A 124 -5.26 10.24 9.09
N LYS A 125 -5.02 11.53 8.84
CA LYS A 125 -4.07 12.03 7.85
C LYS A 125 -3.04 12.90 8.54
N VAL A 126 -1.76 12.63 8.34
CA VAL A 126 -0.67 13.34 9.00
C VAL A 126 0.34 13.83 7.98
N ARG A 127 0.78 15.07 8.16
CA ARG A 127 1.84 15.72 7.40
C ARG A 127 2.53 16.74 8.31
N LEU A 128 3.85 16.89 8.21
CA LEU A 128 4.53 18.05 8.78
C LEU A 128 4.35 19.25 7.84
N SER A 129 3.79 20.33 8.37
CA SER A 129 3.61 21.63 7.71
C SER A 129 4.94 22.33 7.47
#